data_AF-X1ENS3-F1
#
_entry.id   AF-X1ENS3-F1
#
_cell.length_a   1.000
_cell.length_b   1.000
_cell.length_c   1.000
_cell.angle_alpha   90.00
_cell.angle_beta   90.00
_cell.angle_gamma   90.00
#
_symmetry.space_group_name_H-M   'P 1'
#
loop_
_entity.id
_entity.type
_entity.pdbx_description
1 polymer ?
#
loop_
_entity_poly.entity_id
_entity_poly.type
_entity_poly.pdbx_seq_one_letter_code
_entity_poly.pdbx_strand_id
1 'polypeptide(L)'
;MPYHRPEDTQFEKLTLEVEEKRCPECGRTTTICDHRFHHVHTSGGPLKMTMKLTHCPDKSCVLRSKTVSPEEKFGIAMPHWAIAWDVFAWIGQRRFSRHWSVPQIRYELIDTYETTLSEDAIEDYVKRYEIMVAARWQDHELLREAYEGIDDLILSIDGLQPEKGHETLYVIRELRAKRVWFAVPLLSSAESEIKKVIEEARSWAERLG
;
A
#
# COMPACT_ATOMS: atom_id res chain seq x y z
N MET A 1 10.43 -1.40 -17.07
CA MET A 1 10.04 -1.50 -18.50
C MET A 1 8.53 -1.50 -18.61
N PRO A 2 7.92 -0.90 -19.66
CA PRO A 2 6.49 -1.04 -19.87
C PRO A 2 6.15 -2.52 -20.14
N TYR A 3 5.13 -3.01 -19.44
CA TYR A 3 4.64 -4.39 -19.55
C TYR A 3 4.20 -4.70 -20.99
N HIS A 4 4.71 -5.78 -21.58
CA HIS A 4 4.31 -6.25 -22.90
C HIS A 4 3.11 -7.20 -22.75
N ARG A 5 1.98 -6.80 -23.33
CA ARG A 5 0.70 -7.49 -23.20
C ARG A 5 0.44 -8.42 -24.40
N PRO A 6 -0.19 -9.60 -24.21
CA PRO A 6 -0.72 -10.39 -25.33
C PRO A 6 -1.83 -9.62 -26.07
N GLU A 7 -1.84 -9.66 -27.40
CA GLU A 7 -2.77 -8.86 -28.22
C GLU A 7 -4.25 -9.20 -27.98
N ASP A 8 -4.54 -10.43 -27.55
CA ASP A 8 -5.90 -10.99 -27.43
C ASP A 8 -6.58 -10.81 -26.05
N THR A 9 -5.92 -10.17 -25.07
CA THR A 9 -6.52 -10.04 -23.73
C THR A 9 -7.84 -9.28 -23.80
N GLN A 10 -8.96 -9.87 -23.40
CA GLN A 10 -10.23 -9.14 -23.32
C GLN A 10 -10.27 -8.33 -22.02
N PHE A 11 -10.42 -7.02 -22.17
CA PHE A 11 -10.52 -6.09 -21.05
C PHE A 11 -11.97 -5.78 -20.76
N GLU A 12 -12.39 -5.97 -19.51
CA GLU A 12 -13.58 -5.29 -19.01
C GLU A 12 -13.36 -3.77 -19.09
N LYS A 13 -14.39 -3.02 -19.44
CA LYS A 13 -14.29 -1.56 -19.63
C LYS A 13 -14.99 -0.84 -18.50
N LEU A 14 -14.25 0.01 -17.79
CA LEU A 14 -14.79 0.89 -16.77
C LEU A 14 -14.54 2.35 -17.19
N THR A 15 -15.58 3.18 -17.10
CA THR A 15 -15.49 4.61 -17.39
C THR A 15 -15.68 5.38 -16.10
N LEU A 16 -14.70 6.21 -15.76
CA LEU A 16 -14.68 7.01 -14.55
C LEU A 16 -14.89 8.47 -14.90
N GLU A 17 -15.76 9.15 -14.14
CA GLU A 17 -16.04 10.57 -14.29
C GLU A 17 -15.63 11.34 -13.03
N VAL A 18 -15.35 12.63 -13.18
CA VAL A 18 -15.15 13.51 -12.02
C VAL A 18 -16.49 13.65 -11.29
N GLU A 19 -16.49 13.33 -10.00
CA GLU A 19 -17.68 13.38 -9.14
C GLU A 19 -18.17 14.82 -8.95
N GLU A 20 -17.30 15.73 -8.54
CA GLU A 20 -17.61 17.15 -8.45
C GLU A 20 -17.52 17.83 -9.82
N LYS A 21 -18.69 18.07 -10.42
CA LYS A 21 -18.82 18.66 -11.76
C LYS A 21 -18.81 20.19 -11.74
N ARG A 22 -18.67 20.85 -10.59
CA ARG A 22 -18.55 22.31 -10.48
C ARG A 22 -17.12 22.74 -10.19
N CYS A 23 -16.70 23.81 -10.84
CA CYS A 23 -15.43 24.45 -10.54
C CYS A 23 -15.47 25.03 -9.11
N PRO A 24 -14.51 24.70 -8.23
CA PRO A 24 -14.50 25.22 -6.87
C PRO A 24 -14.26 26.73 -6.78
N GLU A 25 -13.67 27.35 -7.82
CA GLU A 25 -13.38 28.79 -7.84
C GLU A 25 -14.53 29.65 -8.38
N CYS A 26 -15.15 29.24 -9.49
CA CYS A 26 -16.17 30.06 -10.16
C CYS A 26 -17.57 29.41 -10.20
N GLY A 27 -17.73 28.20 -9.65
CA GLY A 27 -19.01 27.48 -9.57
C GLY A 27 -19.56 26.96 -10.91
N ARG A 28 -18.93 27.27 -12.05
CA ARG A 28 -19.38 26.80 -13.37
C ARG A 28 -19.19 25.30 -13.53
N THR A 29 -20.09 24.67 -14.28
CA THR A 29 -19.97 23.25 -14.64
C THR A 29 -18.71 23.00 -15.46
N THR A 30 -17.87 22.07 -15.02
CA THR A 30 -16.67 21.64 -15.72
C THR A 30 -17.05 20.88 -17.00
N THR A 31 -16.16 20.94 -17.98
CA THR A 31 -16.36 20.25 -19.27
C THR A 31 -15.26 19.23 -19.48
N ILE A 32 -15.62 18.08 -20.07
CA ILE A 32 -14.66 17.05 -20.47
C ILE A 32 -13.72 17.63 -21.52
N CYS A 33 -12.43 17.40 -21.37
CA CYS A 33 -11.42 17.91 -22.29
C CYS A 33 -10.48 16.87 -22.86
N ASP A 34 -10.31 15.76 -22.14
CA ASP A 34 -9.44 14.68 -22.58
C ASP A 34 -9.84 13.37 -21.89
N HIS A 35 -9.28 12.27 -22.38
CA HIS A 35 -9.43 10.95 -21.79
C HIS A 35 -8.06 10.37 -21.49
N ARG A 36 -7.90 9.82 -20.28
CA ARG A 36 -6.71 9.04 -19.94
C ARG A 36 -7.10 7.58 -19.77
N PHE A 37 -6.28 6.70 -20.31
CA PHE A 37 -6.49 5.26 -20.25
C PHE A 37 -5.48 4.62 -19.31
N HIS A 38 -5.94 3.63 -18.55
CA HIS A 38 -5.10 2.85 -17.67
C HIS A 38 -5.58 1.40 -17.69
N HIS A 39 -4.69 0.50 -18.10
CA HIS A 39 -4.94 -0.93 -18.09
C HIS A 39 -4.36 -1.51 -16.81
N VAL A 40 -5.16 -2.27 -16.06
CA VAL A 40 -4.79 -2.90 -14.80
C VAL A 40 -5.28 -4.33 -14.75
N HIS A 41 -4.53 -5.20 -14.09
CA HIS A 41 -4.97 -6.56 -13.77
C HIS A 41 -5.62 -6.57 -12.38
N THR A 42 -6.83 -7.11 -12.30
CA THR A 42 -7.59 -7.32 -11.06
C THR A 42 -7.73 -8.82 -10.81
N SER A 43 -8.18 -9.20 -9.63
CA SER A 43 -8.54 -10.60 -9.33
C SER A 43 -9.71 -11.12 -10.16
N GLY A 44 -10.59 -10.22 -10.63
CA GLY A 44 -11.67 -10.52 -11.57
C GLY A 44 -11.24 -10.54 -13.03
N GLY A 45 -9.94 -10.34 -13.29
CA GLY A 45 -9.37 -10.31 -14.63
C GLY A 45 -8.92 -8.92 -15.09
N PRO A 46 -8.57 -8.78 -16.37
CA PRO A 46 -8.04 -7.55 -16.93
C PRO A 46 -9.10 -6.44 -17.00
N LEU A 47 -8.79 -5.25 -16.46
CA LEU A 47 -9.63 -4.05 -16.52
C LEU A 47 -8.98 -2.90 -17.32
N LYS A 48 -9.74 -2.30 -18.26
CA LYS A 48 -9.40 -1.05 -18.95
C LYS A 48 -10.22 0.10 -18.38
N MET A 49 -9.56 0.97 -17.63
CA MET A 49 -10.14 2.20 -17.11
C MET A 49 -10.01 3.33 -18.14
N THR A 50 -11.12 4.04 -18.37
CA THR A 50 -11.19 5.27 -19.15
C THR A 50 -11.58 6.41 -18.23
N MET A 51 -10.62 7.26 -17.86
CA MET A 51 -10.87 8.45 -17.05
C MET A 51 -11.25 9.63 -17.93
N LYS A 52 -12.46 10.17 -17.75
CA LYS A 52 -12.88 11.43 -18.37
C LYS A 52 -12.30 12.60 -17.58
N LEU A 53 -11.33 13.28 -18.18
CA LEU A 53 -10.67 14.43 -17.57
C LEU A 53 -11.49 15.68 -17.83
N THR A 54 -11.62 16.54 -16.81
CA THR A 54 -12.40 17.78 -16.92
C THR A 54 -11.55 19.02 -16.60
N HIS A 55 -11.98 20.18 -17.07
CA HIS A 55 -11.46 21.48 -16.63
C HIS A 55 -12.58 22.52 -16.60
N CYS A 56 -12.32 23.67 -15.98
CA CYS A 56 -13.27 24.78 -15.96
C CYS A 56 -13.36 25.46 -17.33
N PRO A 57 -14.53 25.57 -18.00
CA PRO A 57 -14.61 26.15 -19.35
C PRO A 57 -14.34 27.66 -19.39
N ASP A 58 -14.41 28.34 -18.25
CA ASP A 58 -14.26 29.81 -18.16
C ASP A 58 -12.82 30.24 -18.42
N LYS A 59 -12.62 31.10 -19.43
CA LYS A 59 -11.29 31.60 -19.82
C LYS A 59 -10.67 32.52 -18.77
N SER A 60 -11.47 33.19 -17.94
CA SER A 60 -10.96 34.07 -16.87
C SER A 60 -10.72 33.33 -15.55
N CYS A 61 -11.10 32.06 -15.43
CA CYS A 61 -10.91 31.29 -14.20
C CYS A 61 -9.47 30.81 -14.06
N VAL A 62 -8.88 30.95 -12.87
CA VAL A 62 -7.52 30.49 -12.56
C VAL A 62 -7.34 28.97 -12.73
N LEU A 63 -8.43 28.20 -12.58
CA LEU A 63 -8.42 26.75 -12.77
C LEU A 63 -8.63 26.30 -14.23
N ARG A 64 -8.75 27.23 -15.19
CA ARG A 64 -8.92 26.90 -16.62
C ARG A 64 -7.82 25.99 -17.15
N SER A 65 -6.58 26.20 -16.70
CA SER A 65 -5.39 25.45 -17.13
C SER A 65 -5.18 24.15 -16.35
N LYS A 66 -5.97 23.90 -15.30
CA LYS A 66 -5.84 22.71 -14.45
C LYS A 66 -6.82 21.64 -14.93
N THR A 67 -6.28 20.45 -15.13
CA THR A 67 -7.07 19.27 -15.51
C THR A 67 -7.36 18.45 -14.25
N VAL A 68 -8.63 18.18 -14.01
CA VAL A 68 -9.12 17.35 -12.89
C VAL A 68 -9.34 15.94 -13.40
N SER A 69 -8.80 14.96 -12.67
CA SER A 69 -8.99 13.53 -12.93
C SER A 69 -10.02 12.95 -11.95
N PRO A 70 -10.78 11.91 -12.33
CA PRO A 70 -11.59 11.14 -11.40
C PRO A 70 -10.74 10.58 -10.25
N GLU A 71 -11.16 10.83 -9.01
CA GLU A 71 -10.48 10.34 -7.81
C GLU A 71 -10.73 8.85 -7.55
N GLU A 72 -11.91 8.34 -7.97
CA GLU A 72 -12.31 6.94 -7.84
C GLU A 72 -11.25 5.95 -8.35
N LYS A 73 -10.45 6.35 -9.36
CA LYS A 73 -9.35 5.52 -9.89
C LYS A 73 -8.37 5.08 -8.80
N PHE A 74 -8.12 5.92 -7.78
CA PHE A 74 -7.16 5.65 -6.71
C PHE A 74 -7.68 4.58 -5.74
N GLY A 75 -9.00 4.39 -5.67
CA GLY A 75 -9.61 3.26 -4.98
C GLY A 75 -9.41 1.93 -5.70
N ILE A 76 -9.06 1.95 -6.99
CA ILE A 76 -8.84 0.75 -7.81
C ILE A 76 -7.35 0.41 -7.92
N ALA A 77 -6.53 1.39 -8.35
CA ALA A 77 -5.10 1.18 -8.55
C ALA A 77 -4.30 2.48 -8.36
N MET A 78 -3.06 2.33 -7.93
CA MET A 78 -2.12 3.45 -7.86
C MET A 78 -1.64 3.88 -9.25
N PRO A 79 -1.22 5.16 -9.39
CA PRO A 79 -0.61 5.64 -10.64
C PRO A 79 0.54 4.75 -11.11
N HIS A 80 0.55 4.47 -12.41
CA HIS A 80 1.60 3.70 -13.10
C HIS A 80 1.70 2.21 -12.72
N TRP A 81 0.84 1.71 -11.84
CA TRP A 81 0.80 0.28 -11.53
C TRP A 81 0.09 -0.50 -12.62
N ALA A 82 0.56 -1.71 -12.89
CA ALA A 82 -0.08 -2.65 -13.81
C ALA A 82 -1.15 -3.51 -13.13
N ILE A 83 -1.26 -3.45 -11.80
CA ILE A 83 -2.19 -4.24 -10.99
C ILE A 83 -3.05 -3.33 -10.12
N ALA A 84 -4.24 -3.81 -9.78
CA ALA A 84 -5.12 -3.18 -8.81
C ALA A 84 -4.74 -3.55 -7.36
N TRP A 85 -5.36 -2.86 -6.41
CA TRP A 85 -5.11 -3.03 -4.97
C TRP A 85 -5.36 -4.46 -4.47
N ASP A 86 -6.36 -5.14 -5.03
CA ASP A 86 -6.71 -6.50 -4.67
C ASP A 86 -5.59 -7.50 -4.99
N VAL A 87 -5.04 -7.45 -6.21
CA VAL A 87 -3.89 -8.27 -6.63
C VAL A 87 -2.65 -7.88 -5.84
N PHE A 88 -2.43 -6.58 -5.59
CA PHE A 88 -1.31 -6.12 -4.77
C PHE A 88 -1.36 -6.67 -3.34
N ALA A 89 -2.52 -6.57 -2.68
CA ALA A 89 -2.72 -7.11 -1.35
C ALA A 89 -2.59 -8.65 -1.33
N TRP A 90 -3.08 -9.31 -2.39
CA TRP A 90 -2.93 -10.75 -2.56
C TRP A 90 -1.45 -11.17 -2.67
N ILE A 91 -0.64 -10.49 -3.49
CA ILE A 91 0.81 -10.75 -3.61
C ILE A 91 1.48 -10.62 -2.24
N GLY A 92 1.21 -9.53 -1.52
CA GLY A 92 1.77 -9.29 -0.20
C GLY A 92 1.38 -10.37 0.80
N GLN A 93 0.10 -10.74 0.85
CA GLN A 93 -0.41 -11.79 1.74
C GLN A 93 0.26 -13.15 1.46
N ARG A 94 0.40 -13.54 0.19
CA ARG A 94 1.07 -14.80 -0.18
C ARG A 94 2.54 -14.78 0.19
N ARG A 95 3.22 -13.67 -0.05
CA ARG A 95 4.64 -13.52 0.29
C ARG A 95 4.88 -13.58 1.80
N PHE A 96 4.17 -12.78 2.58
CA PHE A 96 4.50 -12.53 3.98
C PHE A 96 3.75 -13.43 4.97
N SER A 97 2.55 -13.90 4.64
CA SER A 97 1.77 -14.79 5.53
C SER A 97 1.81 -16.26 5.13
N ARG A 98 2.11 -16.56 3.85
CA ARG A 98 2.18 -17.95 3.34
C ARG A 98 3.58 -18.36 2.91
N HIS A 99 4.57 -17.47 3.00
CA HIS A 99 5.97 -17.70 2.65
C HIS A 99 6.18 -18.16 1.19
N TRP A 100 5.33 -17.71 0.28
CA TRP A 100 5.50 -18.03 -1.14
C TRP A 100 6.71 -17.30 -1.73
N SER A 101 7.47 -18.00 -2.56
CA SER A 101 8.55 -17.42 -3.37
C SER A 101 7.99 -16.61 -4.55
N VAL A 102 8.79 -15.71 -5.12
CA VAL A 102 8.39 -14.93 -6.32
C VAL A 102 7.99 -15.84 -7.48
N PRO A 103 8.73 -16.94 -7.79
CA PRO A 103 8.29 -17.88 -8.82
C PRO A 103 6.94 -18.55 -8.53
N GLN A 104 6.65 -18.89 -7.27
CA GLN A 104 5.34 -19.46 -6.90
C GLN A 104 4.20 -18.46 -7.08
N ILE A 105 4.40 -17.22 -6.65
CA ILE A 105 3.44 -16.13 -6.85
C ILE A 105 3.19 -15.93 -8.35
N ARG A 106 4.26 -15.88 -9.14
CA ARG A 106 4.18 -15.70 -10.59
C ARG A 106 3.43 -16.85 -11.27
N TYR A 107 3.72 -18.10 -10.90
CA TYR A 107 3.06 -19.27 -11.44
C TYR A 107 1.55 -19.21 -11.22
N GLU A 108 1.13 -18.92 -9.99
CA GLU A 108 -0.29 -18.83 -9.65
C GLU A 108 -0.99 -17.65 -10.35
N LEU A 109 -0.33 -16.49 -10.48
CA LEU A 109 -0.88 -15.35 -11.22
C LEU A 109 -1.15 -15.70 -12.69
N ILE A 110 -0.26 -16.49 -13.30
CA ILE A 110 -0.44 -16.97 -14.68
C ILE A 110 -1.56 -18.01 -14.75
N ASP A 111 -1.54 -19.00 -13.87
CA ASP A 111 -2.40 -20.18 -13.93
C ASP A 111 -3.87 -19.86 -13.56
N THR A 112 -4.07 -19.15 -12.45
CA THR A 112 -5.42 -18.90 -11.92
C THR A 112 -6.02 -17.57 -12.38
N TYR A 113 -5.18 -16.55 -12.55
CA TYR A 113 -5.64 -15.17 -12.79
C TYR A 113 -5.33 -14.65 -14.20
N GLU A 114 -4.77 -15.49 -15.06
CA GLU A 114 -4.34 -15.15 -16.44
C GLU A 114 -3.53 -13.85 -16.51
N THR A 115 -2.81 -13.53 -15.42
CA THR A 115 -2.12 -12.27 -15.21
C THR A 115 -0.64 -12.52 -15.37
N THR A 116 -0.09 -12.03 -16.48
CA THR A 116 1.34 -12.14 -16.72
C THR A 116 2.05 -10.97 -16.04
N LEU A 117 2.94 -11.25 -15.10
CA LEU A 117 3.89 -10.27 -14.57
C LEU A 117 5.30 -10.85 -14.66
N SER A 118 6.28 -9.98 -14.86
CA SER A 118 7.68 -10.38 -14.71
C SER A 118 8.01 -10.58 -13.23
N GLU A 119 9.04 -11.36 -12.95
CA GLU A 119 9.53 -11.58 -11.58
C GLU A 119 9.98 -10.25 -10.96
N ASP A 120 10.72 -9.42 -11.70
CA ASP A 120 11.10 -8.06 -11.28
C ASP A 120 9.88 -7.20 -10.88
N ALA A 121 8.78 -7.27 -11.64
CA ALA A 121 7.58 -6.50 -11.32
C ALA A 121 6.94 -7.00 -10.01
N ILE A 122 6.92 -8.31 -9.79
CA ILE A 122 6.42 -8.91 -8.55
C ILE A 122 7.31 -8.52 -7.38
N GLU A 123 8.64 -8.57 -7.54
CA GLU A 123 9.60 -8.12 -6.52
C GLU A 123 9.40 -6.65 -6.14
N ASP A 124 9.23 -5.79 -7.14
CA ASP A 124 8.90 -4.38 -6.96
C ASP A 124 7.61 -4.18 -6.14
N TYR A 125 6.55 -4.95 -6.43
CA TYR A 125 5.31 -4.88 -5.66
C TYR A 125 5.46 -5.44 -4.26
N VAL A 126 6.20 -6.54 -4.07
CA VAL A 126 6.52 -7.08 -2.75
C VAL A 126 7.23 -6.03 -1.90
N LYS A 127 8.23 -5.34 -2.46
CA LYS A 127 8.96 -4.28 -1.76
C LYS A 127 8.06 -3.10 -1.42
N ARG A 128 7.17 -2.68 -2.33
CA ARG A 128 6.19 -1.62 -2.05
C ARG A 128 5.22 -2.03 -0.94
N TYR A 129 4.76 -3.28 -0.95
CA TYR A 129 3.88 -3.82 0.10
C TYR A 129 4.58 -3.80 1.45
N GLU A 130 5.83 -4.25 1.52
CA GLU A 130 6.65 -4.19 2.74
C GLU A 130 6.75 -2.76 3.28
N ILE A 131 7.05 -1.78 2.42
CA ILE A 131 7.13 -0.36 2.80
C ILE A 131 5.79 0.13 3.36
N MET A 132 4.67 -0.19 2.71
CA MET A 132 3.35 0.22 3.17
C MET A 132 2.98 -0.40 4.52
N VAL A 133 3.28 -1.69 4.70
CA VAL A 133 3.07 -2.38 5.98
C VAL A 133 3.95 -1.76 7.06
N ALA A 134 5.23 -1.52 6.80
CA ALA A 134 6.14 -0.87 7.74
C ALA A 134 5.64 0.52 8.15
N ALA A 135 5.25 1.36 7.18
CA ALA A 135 4.69 2.68 7.45
C ALA A 135 3.41 2.60 8.30
N ARG A 136 2.52 1.65 8.01
CA ARG A 136 1.28 1.42 8.78
C ARG A 136 1.54 0.96 10.21
N TRP A 137 2.61 0.20 10.45
CA TRP A 137 3.02 -0.25 11.78
C TRP A 137 3.69 0.85 12.60
N GLN A 138 4.40 1.77 11.95
CA GLN A 138 5.07 2.91 12.57
C GLN A 138 4.16 4.14 12.74
N ASP A 139 2.89 4.04 12.35
CA ASP A 139 1.91 5.11 12.54
C ASP A 139 1.47 5.18 14.01
N HIS A 140 2.01 6.18 14.72
CA HIS A 140 1.71 6.42 16.13
C HIS A 140 0.27 6.84 16.39
N GLU A 141 -0.39 7.50 15.44
CA GLU A 141 -1.77 7.93 15.65
C GLU A 141 -2.71 6.72 15.61
N LEU A 142 -2.48 5.81 14.67
CA LEU A 142 -3.21 4.55 14.62
C LEU A 142 -2.89 3.63 15.80
N LEU A 143 -1.70 3.76 16.38
CA LEU A 143 -1.37 3.10 17.64
C LEU A 143 -2.17 3.73 18.80
N ARG A 144 -2.20 5.07 18.90
CA ARG A 144 -2.97 5.80 19.91
C ARG A 144 -4.44 5.44 19.87
N GLU A 145 -5.07 5.45 18.69
CA GLU A 145 -6.46 5.03 18.50
C GLU A 145 -6.68 3.57 18.93
N ALA A 146 -5.76 2.66 18.61
CA ALA A 146 -5.88 1.25 18.97
C ALA A 146 -5.77 0.98 20.49
N TYR A 147 -5.17 1.91 21.24
CA TYR A 147 -5.00 1.83 22.69
C TYR A 147 -5.86 2.85 23.46
N GLU A 148 -6.81 3.50 22.79
CA GLU A 148 -7.73 4.42 23.45
C GLU A 148 -8.55 3.68 24.51
N GLY A 149 -8.51 4.20 25.75
CA GLY A 149 -9.19 3.59 26.90
C GLY A 149 -8.49 2.37 27.52
N ILE A 150 -7.22 2.11 27.16
CA ILE A 150 -6.39 1.11 27.85
C ILE A 150 -5.58 1.79 28.96
N ASP A 151 -5.93 1.50 30.22
CA ASP A 151 -5.32 2.15 31.39
C ASP A 151 -3.92 1.63 31.75
N ASP A 152 -3.58 0.40 31.35
CA ASP A 152 -2.30 -0.23 31.65
C ASP A 152 -1.80 -1.12 30.51
N LEU A 153 -0.48 -1.17 30.33
CA LEU A 153 0.17 -1.89 29.23
C LEU A 153 1.10 -2.95 29.79
N ILE A 154 1.03 -4.17 29.23
CA ILE A 154 1.99 -5.23 29.54
C ILE A 154 2.81 -5.52 28.30
N LEU A 155 4.03 -4.99 28.30
CA LEU A 155 4.99 -5.19 27.22
C LEU A 155 5.92 -6.37 27.53
N SER A 156 6.24 -7.12 26.48
CA SER A 156 7.31 -8.12 26.53
C SER A 156 8.29 -7.88 25.39
N ILE A 157 9.55 -8.20 25.65
CA ILE A 157 10.63 -8.22 24.69
C ILE A 157 11.05 -9.67 24.45
N ASP A 158 11.27 -10.02 23.19
CA ASP A 158 11.76 -11.35 22.80
C ASP A 158 12.83 -11.24 21.72
N GLY A 159 13.88 -12.05 21.81
CA GLY A 159 15.00 -12.04 20.86
C GLY A 159 14.89 -13.21 19.89
N LEU A 160 14.67 -12.91 18.61
CA LEU A 160 14.57 -13.90 17.54
C LEU A 160 15.88 -13.94 16.75
N GLN A 161 16.60 -15.06 16.86
CA GLN A 161 17.81 -15.28 16.07
C GLN A 161 17.41 -15.75 14.65
N PRO A 162 17.78 -15.01 13.59
CA PRO A 162 17.50 -15.45 12.23
C PRO A 162 18.37 -16.66 11.86
N GLU A 163 17.86 -17.51 10.96
CA GLU A 163 18.63 -18.65 10.41
C GLU A 163 19.87 -18.18 9.65
N LYS A 164 19.81 -16.99 9.04
CA LYS A 164 20.91 -16.33 8.34
C LYS A 164 20.99 -14.89 8.80
N GLY A 165 22.18 -14.46 9.22
CA GLY A 165 22.44 -13.12 9.72
C GLY A 165 23.13 -13.15 11.08
N HIS A 166 23.86 -12.08 11.38
CA HIS A 166 24.57 -11.94 12.65
C HIS A 166 23.79 -11.09 13.67
N GLU A 167 22.65 -10.51 13.26
CA GLU A 167 21.80 -9.67 14.10
C GLU A 167 20.69 -10.51 14.74
N THR A 168 20.43 -10.30 16.03
CA THR A 168 19.24 -10.82 16.70
C THR A 168 18.12 -9.79 16.55
N LEU A 169 16.95 -10.21 16.09
CA LEU A 169 15.77 -9.34 15.97
C LEU A 169 15.04 -9.29 17.32
N TYR A 170 15.07 -8.14 17.99
CA TYR A 170 14.31 -7.93 19.22
C TYR A 170 12.93 -7.40 18.91
N VAL A 171 11.90 -8.10 19.41
CA VAL A 171 10.49 -7.79 19.16
C VAL A 171 9.84 -7.30 20.44
N ILE A 172 9.26 -6.09 20.40
CA ILE A 172 8.43 -5.56 21.47
C ILE A 172 6.97 -5.83 21.12
N ARG A 173 6.26 -6.50 22.03
CA ARG A 173 4.84 -6.85 21.87
C ARG A 173 4.05 -6.54 23.12
N GLU A 174 2.84 -6.04 22.94
CA GLU A 174 1.86 -5.90 24.00
C GLU A 174 1.06 -7.21 24.11
N LEU A 175 0.96 -7.75 25.32
CA LEU A 175 0.48 -9.10 25.57
C LEU A 175 -1.03 -9.25 25.50
N ARG A 176 -1.81 -8.23 25.89
CA ARG A 176 -3.28 -8.31 25.96
C ARG A 176 -3.91 -8.18 24.57
N ALA A 177 -3.50 -7.17 23.81
CA ALA A 177 -3.89 -6.91 22.42
C ALA A 177 -3.17 -7.83 21.42
N LYS A 178 -2.16 -8.61 21.86
CA LYS A 178 -1.36 -9.51 21.03
C LYS A 178 -0.76 -8.80 19.81
N ARG A 179 -0.36 -7.55 20.00
CA ARG A 179 0.12 -6.66 18.95
C ARG A 179 1.62 -6.47 19.08
N VAL A 180 2.35 -6.68 17.99
CA VAL A 180 3.75 -6.23 17.89
C VAL A 180 3.76 -4.71 17.79
N TRP A 181 4.49 -4.04 18.66
CA TRP A 181 4.68 -2.59 18.57
C TRP A 181 5.75 -2.26 17.54
N PHE A 182 6.93 -2.84 17.70
CA PHE A 182 8.03 -2.70 16.75
C PHE A 182 9.03 -3.85 16.95
N ALA A 183 9.94 -3.98 15.99
CA ALA A 183 11.06 -4.90 16.06
C ALA A 183 12.33 -4.20 15.57
N VAL A 184 13.45 -4.44 16.27
CA VAL A 184 14.74 -3.80 15.98
C VAL A 184 15.81 -4.88 15.85
N PRO A 185 16.57 -4.92 14.73
CA PRO A 185 17.73 -5.79 14.62
C PRO A 185 18.89 -5.22 15.46
N LEU A 186 19.46 -6.03 16.34
CA LEU A 186 20.64 -5.67 17.12
C LEU A 186 21.78 -6.66 16.87
N LEU A 187 22.99 -6.14 16.65
CA LEU A 187 24.21 -6.94 16.52
C LEU A 187 24.70 -7.55 17.84
N SER A 188 24.18 -7.07 18.97
CA SER A 188 24.63 -7.44 20.30
C SER A 188 23.46 -7.45 21.29
N SER A 189 23.45 -8.43 22.18
CA SER A 189 22.54 -8.52 23.33
C SER A 189 23.08 -7.77 24.56
N ALA A 190 24.02 -6.84 24.38
CA ALA A 190 24.58 -6.06 25.47
C ALA A 190 23.50 -5.21 26.15
N GLU A 191 23.62 -5.06 27.48
CA GLU A 191 22.68 -4.30 28.30
C GLU A 191 22.42 -2.90 27.75
N SER A 192 23.46 -2.21 27.26
CA SER A 192 23.36 -0.87 26.69
C SER A 192 22.50 -0.79 25.43
N GLU A 193 22.47 -1.84 24.61
CA GLU A 193 21.63 -1.88 23.40
C GLU A 193 20.18 -2.22 23.76
N ILE A 194 19.97 -3.19 24.66
CA ILE A 194 18.63 -3.55 25.13
C ILE A 194 17.95 -2.38 25.85
N LYS A 195 18.73 -1.60 26.61
CA LYS A 195 18.21 -0.42 27.30
C LYS A 195 17.60 0.60 26.32
N LYS A 196 18.22 0.82 25.15
CA LYS A 196 17.68 1.72 24.11
C LYS A 196 16.33 1.24 23.59
N VAL A 197 16.17 -0.08 23.40
CA VAL A 197 14.90 -0.67 22.98
C VAL A 197 13.80 -0.47 24.02
N ILE A 198 14.14 -0.61 25.31
CA ILE A 198 13.21 -0.34 26.42
C ILE A 198 12.85 1.15 26.49
N GLU A 199 13.83 2.03 26.31
CA GLU A 199 13.61 3.49 26.28
C GLU A 199 12.71 3.90 25.11
N GLU A 200 12.88 3.28 23.94
CA GLU A 200 11.99 3.47 22.79
C GLU A 200 10.57 2.99 23.10
N ALA A 201 10.41 1.79 23.67
CA ALA A 201 9.10 1.27 24.07
C ALA A 201 8.42 2.19 25.08
N ARG A 202 9.18 2.73 26.04
CA ARG A 202 8.67 3.74 26.98
C ARG A 202 8.21 5.01 26.26
N SER A 203 8.99 5.51 25.30
CA SER A 203 8.60 6.69 24.53
C SER A 203 7.32 6.47 23.72
N TRP A 204 7.12 5.27 23.17
CA TRP A 204 5.88 4.90 22.50
C TRP A 204 4.69 4.92 23.48
N ALA A 205 4.85 4.31 24.66
CA ALA A 205 3.82 4.29 25.69
C ALA A 205 3.43 5.69 26.15
N GLU A 206 4.40 6.57 26.41
CA GLU A 206 4.17 7.96 26.84
C GLU A 206 3.43 8.80 25.79
N ARG A 207 3.47 8.42 24.50
CA ARG A 207 2.72 9.09 23.42
C ARG A 207 1.26 8.66 23.33
N LEU A 208 0.87 7.58 23.99
CA LEU A 208 -0.52 7.10 23.96
C LEU A 208 -1.45 7.95 24.83
N GLY A 209 -0.90 8.69 25.80
CA GLY A 209 -1.63 9.47 26.81
C GLY A 209 -1.55 8.83 28.18
#